data_AF-A0A9W8J174-F1
#
_entry.id   AF-A0A9W8J174-F1
#
_cell.length_a   1.000
_cell.length_b   1.000
_cell.length_c   1.000
_cell.angle_alpha   90.00
_cell.angle_beta   90.00
_cell.angle_gamma   90.00
#
_symmetry.space_group_name_H-M   'P 1'
#
loop_
_entity.id
_entity.type
_entity.pdbx_description
1 polymer ?
#
loop_
_entity_poly.entity_id
_entity_poly.type
_entity_poly.pdbx_seq_one_letter_code
_entity_poly.pdbx_strand_id
1 'polypeptide(L)'
;MSTSLNESTSDATASPGPILSLKPMRCGGTIFFKVEEIVFEAPRYRFAEHSEIFETMFHLPAGGDETAEGRDEGHPIVLESYKAADFNALLKVIYPT
;
A
#
# COMPACT_ATOMS: atom_id res chain seq x y z
N MET A 1 39.76 39.95 21.99
CA MET A 1 38.34 40.34 21.96
C MET A 1 37.54 39.14 22.41
N SER A 2 37.22 39.08 23.71
CA SER A 2 36.44 37.99 24.32
C SER A 2 35.02 38.49 24.52
N THR A 3 34.03 37.80 23.97
CA THR A 3 32.63 37.94 24.38
C THR A 3 31.98 36.56 24.35
N SER A 4 31.87 35.96 25.53
CA SER A 4 30.88 34.95 25.87
C SER A 4 29.58 35.65 26.31
N LEU A 5 28.46 35.33 25.67
CA LEU A 5 27.09 35.54 26.15
C LEU A 5 26.36 34.23 25.81
N ASN A 6 26.29 33.32 26.77
CA ASN A 6 25.26 33.17 27.79
C ASN A 6 23.99 32.47 27.28
N GLU A 7 23.71 31.38 27.97
CA GLU A 7 22.58 30.47 27.85
C GLU A 7 21.35 31.10 28.50
N SER A 8 20.16 30.90 27.92
CA SER A 8 18.90 30.90 28.68
C SER A 8 17.85 30.10 27.91
N THR A 9 17.74 28.85 28.33
CA THR A 9 16.58 27.97 28.24
C THR A 9 15.27 28.73 28.47
N SER A 10 14.34 28.62 27.52
CA SER A 10 12.91 28.67 27.82
C SER A 10 12.32 27.29 27.58
N ASP A 11 12.10 26.60 28.68
CA ASP A 11 11.24 25.45 28.85
C ASP A 11 9.86 25.73 28.23
N ALA A 12 9.52 24.96 27.20
CA ALA A 12 8.16 24.86 26.68
C ALA A 12 7.74 23.40 26.81
N THR A 13 7.42 23.02 28.06
CA THR A 13 6.62 21.84 28.39
C THR A 13 5.24 21.98 27.76
N ALA A 14 5.12 21.61 26.48
CA ALA A 14 3.84 21.36 25.83
C ALA A 14 3.46 19.90 26.11
N SER A 15 2.54 19.72 27.06
CA SER A 15 1.85 18.46 27.31
C SER A 15 1.35 17.88 25.97
N PRO A 16 1.81 16.69 25.53
CA PRO A 16 1.21 16.05 24.38
C PRO A 16 -0.21 15.67 24.77
N GLY A 17 -1.20 16.40 24.25
CA GLY A 17 -2.59 15.95 24.32
C GLY A 17 -2.71 14.56 23.70
N PRO A 18 -3.78 13.80 23.99
CA PRO A 18 -3.99 12.51 23.35
C PRO A 18 -4.04 12.77 21.84
N ILE A 19 -3.01 12.28 21.14
CA ILE A 19 -2.94 12.30 19.69
C ILE A 19 -4.25 11.67 19.24
N LEU A 20 -5.07 12.46 18.55
CA LEU A 20 -6.31 12.00 17.94
C LEU A 20 -6.01 10.64 17.33
N SER A 21 -6.74 9.61 17.76
CA SER A 21 -6.64 8.28 17.20
C SER A 21 -7.07 8.40 15.73
N LEU A 22 -6.11 8.77 14.89
CA LEU A 22 -6.18 8.69 13.46
C LEU A 22 -6.25 7.19 13.21
N LYS A 23 -7.47 6.66 13.11
CA LYS A 23 -7.69 5.38 12.46
C LYS A 23 -6.86 5.45 11.17
N PRO A 24 -5.88 4.57 10.96
CA PRO A 24 -5.06 4.63 9.77
C PRO A 24 -6.01 4.67 8.56
N MET A 25 -5.95 5.76 7.80
CA MET A 25 -6.64 5.82 6.53
C MET A 25 -6.16 4.61 5.73
N ARG A 26 -7.09 3.75 5.33
CA ARG A 26 -6.80 2.64 4.42
C ARG A 26 -6.43 3.22 3.05
N CYS A 27 -5.26 3.83 2.94
CA CYS A 27 -4.63 4.20 1.68
C CYS A 27 -4.05 2.93 1.02
N GLY A 28 -4.89 1.91 0.86
CA GLY A 28 -4.58 0.81 -0.04
C GLY A 28 -5.09 1.21 -1.40
N GLY A 29 -4.18 1.71 -2.24
CA GLY A 29 -4.51 2.02 -3.63
C GLY A 29 -5.12 0.83 -4.37
N THR A 30 -5.54 1.06 -5.60
CA THR A 30 -6.01 -0.01 -6.48
C THR A 30 -4.85 -0.84 -7.01
N ILE A 31 -5.08 -2.13 -7.23
CA ILE A 31 -4.19 -3.03 -7.96
C ILE A 31 -4.94 -3.62 -9.16
N PHE A 32 -4.24 -3.76 -10.29
CA PHE A 32 -4.79 -4.32 -11.53
C PHE A 32 -4.21 -5.70 -11.80
N PHE A 33 -5.08 -6.66 -12.08
CA PHE A 33 -4.69 -8.03 -12.45
C PHE A 33 -5.21 -8.35 -13.85
N LYS A 34 -4.37 -8.90 -14.72
CA LYS A 34 -4.79 -9.43 -16.01
C LYS A 34 -4.84 -10.95 -15.92
N VAL A 35 -6.03 -11.51 -16.04
CA VAL A 35 -6.27 -12.96 -16.01
C VAL A 35 -6.98 -13.32 -17.30
N GLU A 36 -6.36 -14.19 -18.10
CA GLU A 36 -6.77 -14.44 -19.49
C GLU A 36 -6.83 -13.12 -20.28
N GLU A 37 -8.02 -12.75 -20.75
CA GLU A 37 -8.28 -11.54 -21.56
C GLU A 37 -8.96 -10.43 -20.74
N ILE A 38 -9.12 -10.63 -19.42
CA ILE A 38 -9.87 -9.73 -18.53
C ILE A 38 -8.92 -9.02 -17.58
N VAL A 39 -9.10 -7.71 -17.43
CA VAL A 39 -8.42 -6.91 -16.40
C VAL A 39 -9.37 -6.70 -15.22
N PHE A 40 -8.95 -7.15 -14.06
CA PHE A 40 -9.65 -7.01 -12.79
C PHE A 40 -9.05 -5.87 -11.99
N GLU A 41 -9.92 -5.01 -11.46
CA GLU A 41 -9.57 -3.95 -10.54
C GLU A 41 -9.94 -4.37 -9.11
N ALA A 42 -9.01 -4.24 -8.16
CA ALA A 42 -9.31 -4.54 -6.77
C ALA A 42 -8.49 -3.71 -5.74
N PRO A 43 -9.01 -3.50 -4.52
CA PRO A 43 -8.27 -2.80 -3.47
C PRO A 43 -7.02 -3.53 -2.95
N ARG A 44 -5.83 -2.91 -3.08
CA ARG A 44 -4.56 -3.53 -2.67
C ARG A 44 -4.51 -3.95 -1.19
N TYR A 45 -5.14 -3.18 -0.29
CA TYR A 45 -5.02 -3.44 1.16
C TYR A 45 -5.57 -4.80 1.57
N ARG A 46 -6.64 -5.30 0.96
CA ARG A 46 -7.20 -6.60 1.34
C ARG A 46 -6.30 -7.75 0.93
N PHE A 47 -5.64 -7.63 -0.22
CA PHE A 47 -4.66 -8.63 -0.64
C PHE A 47 -3.48 -8.68 0.31
N ALA A 48 -2.99 -7.52 0.76
CA ALA A 48 -1.93 -7.46 1.77
C ALA A 48 -2.40 -8.02 3.13
N GLU A 49 -3.62 -7.71 3.57
CA GLU A 49 -4.19 -8.22 4.83
C GLU A 49 -4.34 -9.76 4.84
N HIS A 50 -4.63 -10.37 3.69
CA HIS A 50 -4.96 -11.80 3.58
C HIS A 50 -3.86 -12.66 2.96
N SER A 51 -2.75 -12.06 2.48
CA SER A 51 -1.67 -12.78 1.82
C SER A 51 -0.33 -12.07 1.96
N GLU A 52 0.57 -12.70 2.72
CA GLU A 52 1.96 -12.25 2.87
C GLU A 52 2.70 -12.20 1.53
N ILE A 53 2.32 -13.03 0.57
CA ILE A 53 2.93 -13.03 -0.78
C ILE A 53 2.60 -11.72 -1.49
N PHE A 54 1.33 -11.31 -1.49
CA PHE A 54 0.92 -10.05 -2.10
C PHE A 54 1.49 -8.87 -1.34
N GLU A 55 1.48 -8.90 0.00
CA GLU A 55 2.13 -7.88 0.81
C GLU A 55 3.61 -7.75 0.45
N THR A 56 4.35 -8.85 0.36
CA THR A 56 5.78 -8.82 0.02
C THR A 56 5.99 -8.26 -1.39
N MET A 57 5.25 -8.77 -2.38
CA MET A 57 5.31 -8.30 -3.78
C MET A 57 5.11 -6.79 -3.89
N PHE A 58 4.16 -6.27 -3.13
CA PHE A 58 3.81 -4.86 -3.05
C PHE A 58 4.90 -3.96 -2.45
N HIS A 59 5.81 -4.50 -1.64
CA HIS A 59 6.93 -3.78 -1.05
C HIS A 59 8.23 -3.91 -1.86
N LEU A 60 8.29 -4.82 -2.82
CA LEU A 60 9.45 -4.95 -3.69
C LEU A 60 9.60 -3.69 -4.55
N PRO A 61 10.81 -3.14 -4.70
CA PRO A 61 11.05 -2.07 -5.66
C PRO A 61 10.77 -2.59 -7.07
N ALA A 62 10.22 -1.74 -7.93
CA ALA A 62 10.13 -2.07 -9.35
C ALA A 62 11.54 -2.34 -9.89
N GLY A 63 11.68 -3.39 -10.71
CA GLY A 63 12.96 -3.76 -11.27
C GLY A 63 13.45 -2.73 -12.29
N GLY A 64 14.28 -1.77 -11.86
CA GLY A 64 14.94 -0.81 -12.75
C GLY A 64 14.02 0.32 -13.25
N ASP A 65 14.07 0.61 -14.56
CA ASP A 65 13.31 1.69 -15.21
C ASP A 65 11.83 1.33 -15.47
N GLU A 66 11.41 0.12 -15.10
CA GLU A 66 10.05 -0.36 -15.34
C GLU A 66 9.08 0.10 -14.24
N THR A 67 7.84 0.35 -14.66
CA THR A 67 6.75 0.69 -13.74
C THR A 67 6.37 -0.54 -12.92
N ALA A 68 6.15 -0.35 -11.60
CA ALA A 68 5.74 -1.44 -10.71
C ALA A 68 4.51 -2.19 -11.22
N GLU A 69 4.56 -3.52 -11.19
CA GLU A 69 3.45 -4.37 -11.64
C GLU A 69 2.17 -4.12 -10.82
N GLY A 70 1.05 -4.13 -11.53
CA GLY A 70 -0.30 -3.90 -11.01
C GLY A 70 -0.63 -2.44 -10.70
N ARG A 71 0.23 -1.48 -11.06
CA ARG A 71 0.01 -0.05 -10.78
C ARG A 71 -1.18 0.53 -11.55
N ASP A 72 -1.35 0.13 -12.81
CA ASP A 72 -2.40 0.62 -13.72
C ASP A 72 -2.79 -0.45 -14.74
N GLU A 73 -3.80 -0.18 -15.56
CA GLU A 73 -4.28 -1.09 -16.62
C GLU A 73 -3.22 -1.38 -17.70
N GLY A 74 -2.24 -0.50 -17.88
CA GLY A 74 -1.14 -0.67 -18.84
C GLY A 74 -0.02 -1.57 -18.29
N HIS A 75 0.09 -1.66 -16.96
CA HIS A 75 1.04 -2.48 -16.23
C HIS A 75 0.33 -3.38 -15.23
N PRO A 76 -0.60 -4.28 -15.63
CA PRO A 76 -1.29 -5.16 -14.70
C PRO A 76 -0.38 -6.30 -14.26
N ILE A 77 -0.69 -6.92 -13.12
CA ILE A 77 -0.09 -8.21 -12.74
C ILE A 77 -0.70 -9.28 -13.63
N VAL A 78 0.09 -9.89 -14.51
CA VAL A 78 -0.39 -10.90 -15.46
C VAL A 78 -0.37 -12.29 -14.82
N LEU A 79 -1.52 -12.95 -14.79
CA LEU A 79 -1.70 -14.30 -14.24
C LEU A 79 -2.03 -15.29 -15.37
N GLU A 80 -0.99 -15.75 -16.08
CA GLU A 80 -1.13 -16.55 -17.32
C GLU A 80 -1.76 -17.94 -17.13
N SER A 81 -1.62 -18.53 -15.94
CA SER A 81 -2.04 -19.92 -15.68
C SER A 81 -3.37 -20.04 -14.92
N TYR A 82 -4.08 -18.93 -14.73
CA TYR A 82 -5.32 -18.89 -13.95
C TYR A 82 -6.52 -18.58 -14.84
N LYS A 83 -7.66 -19.19 -14.54
CA LYS A 83 -8.92 -18.86 -15.21
C LYS A 83 -9.54 -17.62 -14.57
N ALA A 84 -10.15 -16.76 -15.38
CA ALA A 84 -10.86 -15.59 -14.87
C ALA A 84 -11.99 -15.95 -13.90
N ALA A 85 -12.66 -17.09 -14.12
CA ALA A 85 -13.70 -17.59 -13.23
C ALA A 85 -13.18 -17.94 -11.82
N ASP A 86 -12.00 -18.56 -11.75
CA ASP A 86 -11.37 -18.95 -10.48
C ASP A 86 -10.87 -17.70 -9.73
N PHE A 87 -10.29 -16.75 -10.46
CA PHE A 87 -9.87 -15.48 -9.88
C PHE A 87 -11.05 -14.66 -9.36
N ASN A 88 -12.16 -14.61 -10.11
CA ASN A 88 -13.39 -13.96 -9.66
C ASN A 88 -13.97 -14.63 -8.39
N ALA A 89 -13.88 -15.95 -8.27
CA ALA A 89 -14.26 -16.65 -7.05
C ALA A 89 -13.37 -16.25 -5.86
N LEU A 90 -12.05 -16.13 -6.06
CA LEU A 90 -11.13 -15.61 -5.06
C LEU A 90 -11.50 -14.19 -4.62
N LEU A 91 -11.82 -13.30 -5.57
CA LEU A 91 -12.27 -11.94 -5.25
C LEU A 91 -13.51 -11.96 -4.35
N LYS A 92 -14.49 -12.83 -4.61
CA LYS A 92 -15.69 -12.95 -3.75
C LYS A 92 -15.37 -13.41 -2.32
N VAL A 93 -14.29 -14.19 -2.14
CA VAL A 93 -13.83 -14.63 -0.81
C VAL A 93 -13.11 -13.50 -0.07
N ILE A 94 -12.27 -12.72 -0.78
CA ILE A 94 -11.51 -11.60 -0.20
C ILE A 94 -12.42 -10.38 0.06
N TYR A 95 -13.45 -10.21 -0.77
CA TYR A 95 -14.43 -9.12 -0.70
C TYR A 95 -15.86 -9.68 -0.57
N PRO A 96 -16.20 -10.28 0.58
CA PRO A 96 -17.57 -10.68 0.83
C PRO A 96 -18.46 -9.43 0.90
N THR A 97 -19.62 -9.52 0.25
CA THR A 97 -20.66 -8.48 0.22
C THR A 97 -21.59 -8.58 1.41
#